data_AF-A0A938R7A5-F1
#
_entry.id   AF-A0A938R7A5-F1
#
_cell.length_a   1.000
_cell.length_b   1.000
_cell.length_c   1.000
_cell.angle_alpha   90.00
_cell.angle_beta   90.00
_cell.angle_gamma   90.00
#
_symmetry.space_group_name_H-M   'P 1'
#
loop_
_entity.id
_entity.type
_entity.pdbx_description
1 polymer ?
#
loop_
_entity_poly.entity_id
_entity_poly.type
_entity_poly.pdbx_seq_one_letter_code
_entity_poly.pdbx_strand_id
1 'polypeptide(L)'
;MMTRKNMKGDKSSALVIGAGISGMQSALLLAEMGRKVFLLEQGPAIGGYFPLLDKTFPTNSCGVCFMSPTPPAFCPIYECRLHDNIELLPYSEVKKVEGKGGDFKVSIVQKPRFVDPKRCTLCEACIKVCPVEVEREFGGGLEKRKAIYLPYPQAIPHSLVIDPRTCTRCGECVKVCAPGAIDLNMKEEEGEIGAGAIVLGFGFEPFLAQKKGEYGFGRYENVLSSIQFERLISTSSPSQGLPTRLSDGKKMERIAFIQCVGSRDPSCGQDHCSTICCMYATKQAMIAKDRAPGLNVTFFYMDIRPMGKDYERYYERAKTGYGIEYIRSAISS
;
A
#
# COMPACT_ATOMS: atom_id res chain seq x y z
N MET A 1 -10.14 -26.86 15.31
CA MET A 1 -10.80 -25.56 15.12
C MET A 1 -10.74 -24.83 16.45
N MET A 2 -9.63 -24.13 16.74
CA MET A 2 -9.55 -23.27 17.92
C MET A 2 -10.21 -21.95 17.53
N THR A 3 -11.48 -21.77 17.91
CA THR A 3 -12.08 -20.45 17.98
C THR A 3 -11.17 -19.57 18.83
N ARG A 4 -10.59 -18.51 18.26
CA ARG A 4 -9.67 -17.56 18.92
C ARG A 4 -10.40 -16.67 19.95
N LYS A 5 -11.21 -17.28 20.81
CA LYS A 5 -12.12 -16.60 21.74
C LYS A 5 -11.41 -15.77 22.81
N ASN A 6 -10.10 -15.92 22.99
CA ASN A 6 -9.25 -15.06 23.82
C ASN A 6 -7.82 -15.11 23.26
N MET A 7 -7.34 -14.03 22.64
CA MET A 7 -5.92 -13.91 22.31
C MET A 7 -5.18 -13.57 23.62
N LYS A 8 -4.16 -14.37 23.97
CA LYS A 8 -3.43 -14.28 25.26
C LYS A 8 -2.51 -13.05 25.31
N GLY A 9 -3.09 -11.85 25.25
CA GLY A 9 -2.39 -10.62 25.56
C GLY A 9 -2.46 -10.32 27.06
N ASP A 10 -1.42 -9.66 27.57
CA ASP A 10 -1.34 -9.21 28.96
C ASP A 10 -0.87 -7.74 29.03
N LYS A 11 -0.67 -7.24 30.26
CA LYS A 11 -0.20 -5.87 30.52
C LYS A 11 1.22 -5.59 30.00
N SER A 12 1.98 -6.63 29.66
CA SER A 12 3.32 -6.51 29.07
C SER A 12 3.31 -6.56 27.53
N SER A 13 2.14 -6.87 26.95
CA SER A 13 1.93 -6.97 25.51
C SER A 13 1.60 -5.60 24.90
N ALA A 14 1.86 -5.44 23.60
CA ALA A 14 1.50 -4.24 22.85
C ALA A 14 0.58 -4.58 21.67
N LEU A 15 -0.35 -3.68 21.37
CA LEU A 15 -1.15 -3.72 20.16
C LEU A 15 -0.67 -2.63 19.20
N VAL A 16 -0.29 -3.00 17.98
CA VAL A 16 0.02 -2.06 16.90
C VAL A 16 -1.14 -2.10 15.90
N ILE A 17 -1.76 -0.96 15.66
CA ILE A 17 -2.91 -0.80 14.76
C ILE A 17 -2.43 -0.17 13.44
N GLY A 18 -2.55 -0.92 12.34
CA GLY A 18 -2.06 -0.58 11.01
C GLY A 18 -0.70 -1.21 10.76
N ALA A 19 -0.61 -2.07 9.74
CA ALA A 19 0.61 -2.80 9.40
C ALA A 19 1.30 -2.24 8.14
N GLY A 20 1.27 -0.92 7.97
CA GLY A 20 2.16 -0.23 7.05
C GLY A 20 3.61 -0.27 7.53
N ILE A 21 4.52 0.41 6.83
CA ILE A 21 5.95 0.43 7.19
C ILE A 21 6.21 0.92 8.62
N SER A 22 5.47 1.93 9.09
CA SER A 22 5.57 2.47 10.45
C SER A 22 5.15 1.47 11.52
N GLY A 23 4.00 0.82 11.32
CA GLY A 23 3.46 -0.17 12.24
C GLY A 23 4.30 -1.44 12.28
N MET A 24 4.74 -1.95 11.11
CA MET A 24 5.67 -3.08 11.06
C MET A 24 6.98 -2.76 11.80
N GLN A 25 7.55 -1.57 11.60
CA GLN A 25 8.78 -1.18 12.30
C GLN A 25 8.57 -1.07 13.81
N SER A 26 7.44 -0.50 14.25
CA SER A 26 7.10 -0.41 15.67
C SER A 26 6.92 -1.79 16.29
N ALA A 27 6.28 -2.71 15.56
CA ALA A 27 6.10 -4.09 16.01
C ALA A 27 7.43 -4.83 16.14
N LEU A 28 8.33 -4.70 15.16
CA LEU A 28 9.66 -5.31 15.20
C LEU A 28 10.48 -4.80 16.39
N LEU A 29 10.57 -3.48 16.58
CA LEU A 29 11.32 -2.91 17.71
C LEU A 29 10.79 -3.35 19.07
N LEU A 30 9.46 -3.41 19.25
CA LEU A 30 8.84 -3.89 20.49
C LEU A 30 9.08 -5.40 20.70
N ALA A 31 9.04 -6.17 19.62
CA ALA A 31 9.27 -7.61 19.63
C ALA A 31 10.73 -7.97 19.95
N GLU A 32 11.69 -7.20 19.43
CA GLU A 32 13.13 -7.29 19.74
C GLU A 32 13.41 -6.93 21.21
N MET A 33 12.61 -6.04 21.81
CA MET A 33 12.63 -5.77 23.25
C MET A 33 11.99 -6.88 24.10
N GLY A 34 11.62 -8.02 23.49
CA GLY A 34 11.05 -9.17 24.18
C GLY A 34 9.57 -9.03 24.52
N ARG A 35 8.84 -8.06 23.92
CA ARG A 35 7.40 -7.88 24.17
C ARG A 35 6.58 -8.68 23.16
N LYS A 36 5.48 -9.29 23.63
CA LYS A 36 4.47 -9.86 22.73
C LYS A 36 3.75 -8.71 22.02
N VAL A 37 3.68 -8.77 20.70
CA VAL A 37 3.03 -7.75 19.87
C VAL A 37 1.91 -8.37 19.05
N PHE A 38 0.74 -7.77 19.10
CA PHE A 38 -0.34 -8.02 18.15
C PHE A 38 -0.27 -6.95 17.06
N LEU A 39 -0.06 -7.36 15.81
CA LEU A 39 0.01 -6.45 14.67
C LEU A 39 -1.27 -6.58 13.84
N LEU A 40 -2.17 -5.62 14.03
CA LEU A 40 -3.50 -5.60 13.42
C LEU A 40 -3.50 -4.81 12.12
N GLU A 41 -4.12 -5.37 11.07
CA GLU A 41 -4.24 -4.74 9.76
C GLU A 41 -5.68 -4.86 9.23
N GLN A 42 -6.25 -3.74 8.80
CA GLN A 42 -7.60 -3.69 8.25
C GLN A 42 -7.70 -4.35 6.87
N GLY A 43 -6.67 -4.20 6.05
CA GLY A 43 -6.53 -4.83 4.75
C GLY A 43 -6.29 -6.34 4.83
N PRO A 44 -6.50 -7.06 3.71
CA PRO A 44 -6.31 -8.51 3.68
C PRO A 44 -4.83 -8.94 3.75
N ALA A 45 -3.88 -8.01 3.70
CA ALA A 45 -2.46 -8.28 3.85
C ALA A 45 -1.76 -7.07 4.47
N ILE A 46 -0.66 -7.33 5.18
CA ILE A 46 0.20 -6.27 5.75
C ILE A 46 0.96 -5.52 4.65
N GLY A 47 1.64 -4.42 4.99
CA GLY A 47 2.45 -3.62 4.08
C GLY A 47 1.84 -2.25 3.75
N GLY A 48 0.53 -2.09 3.79
CA GLY A 48 -0.13 -0.82 3.43
C GLY A 48 0.23 -0.37 2.00
N TYR A 49 0.71 0.87 1.83
CA TYR A 49 1.17 1.37 0.53
C TYR A 49 2.60 0.92 0.16
N PHE A 50 3.35 0.32 1.08
CA PHE A 50 4.74 -0.08 0.81
C PHE A 50 4.88 -1.02 -0.40
N PRO A 51 4.04 -2.05 -0.60
CA PRO A 51 4.13 -2.93 -1.77
C PRO A 51 3.89 -2.24 -3.12
N LEU A 52 3.34 -1.03 -3.13
CA LEU A 52 3.16 -0.25 -4.37
C LEU A 52 4.48 0.33 -4.89
N LEU A 53 5.44 0.58 -3.99
CA LEU A 53 6.67 1.29 -4.31
C LEU A 53 7.68 0.34 -4.97
N ASP A 54 8.02 0.61 -6.24
CA ASP A 54 9.09 -0.11 -6.95
C ASP A 54 10.47 0.38 -6.48
N LYS A 55 10.61 1.69 -6.35
CA LYS A 55 11.84 2.39 -5.91
C LYS A 55 11.51 3.49 -4.91
N THR A 56 12.46 3.77 -4.02
CA THR A 56 12.35 4.86 -3.04
C THR A 56 13.41 5.93 -3.25
N PHE A 57 13.04 7.20 -3.12
CA PHE A 57 13.98 8.31 -3.08
C PHE A 57 14.67 8.37 -1.70
N PRO A 58 15.89 8.94 -1.59
CA PRO A 58 16.69 9.55 -2.66
C PRO A 58 17.64 8.55 -3.36
N THR A 59 17.64 7.28 -2.96
CA THR A 59 18.62 6.29 -3.45
C THR A 59 18.23 5.65 -4.77
N ASN A 60 16.95 5.72 -5.17
CA ASN A 60 16.38 4.92 -6.27
C ASN A 60 16.59 3.42 -6.07
N SER A 61 16.62 2.96 -4.82
CA SER A 61 16.73 1.54 -4.50
C SER A 61 15.34 0.94 -4.24
N CYS A 62 15.20 -0.37 -4.49
CA CYS A 62 14.12 -1.20 -3.93
C CYS A 62 14.45 -1.60 -2.47
N GLY A 63 15.48 -0.97 -1.90
CA GLY A 63 16.24 -1.44 -0.76
C GLY A 63 15.65 -1.06 0.59
N VAL A 64 14.33 -0.86 0.69
CA VAL A 64 13.70 -0.59 1.99
C VAL A 64 13.98 -1.72 2.98
N CYS A 65 14.14 -2.95 2.50
CA CYS A 65 14.60 -4.08 3.29
C CYS A 65 15.95 -3.81 3.97
N PHE A 66 16.88 -3.06 3.35
CA PHE A 66 18.17 -2.71 3.95
C PHE A 66 18.08 -1.60 5.01
N MET A 67 16.90 -1.01 5.21
CA MET A 67 16.68 0.02 6.22
C MET A 67 16.21 -0.54 7.57
N SER A 68 16.04 -1.88 7.68
CA SER A 68 15.79 -2.53 8.98
C SER A 68 16.98 -2.30 9.90
N PRO A 69 16.78 -2.03 11.21
CA PRO A 69 17.86 -1.66 12.14
C PRO A 69 18.90 -2.78 12.35
N THR A 70 18.58 -4.03 12.03
CA THR A 70 19.33 -5.22 12.42
C THR A 70 19.73 -6.06 11.20
N PRO A 71 21.04 -6.19 10.88
CA PRO A 71 21.53 -7.08 9.83
C PRO A 71 21.52 -8.57 10.24
N PRO A 72 21.27 -9.52 9.31
CA PRO A 72 20.89 -9.32 7.91
C PRO A 72 19.43 -8.85 7.80
N ALA A 73 19.25 -7.66 7.24
CA ALA A 73 17.95 -7.02 7.14
C ALA A 73 17.12 -7.72 6.05
N PHE A 74 16.06 -8.40 6.47
CA PHE A 74 15.11 -9.04 5.58
C PHE A 74 13.99 -8.03 5.22
N CYS A 75 13.09 -8.44 4.35
CA CYS A 75 11.90 -7.62 4.10
C CYS A 75 11.06 -7.53 5.38
N PRO A 76 10.66 -6.33 5.84
CA PRO A 76 9.94 -6.17 7.12
C PRO A 76 8.62 -6.95 7.15
N ILE A 77 7.99 -7.18 5.98
CA ILE A 77 6.80 -8.03 5.84
C ILE A 77 7.12 -9.47 6.25
N TYR A 78 8.26 -10.02 5.82
CA TYR A 78 8.69 -11.37 6.18
C TYR A 78 9.22 -11.45 7.61
N GLU A 79 9.95 -10.44 8.08
CA GLU A 79 10.40 -10.39 9.48
C GLU A 79 9.19 -10.43 10.43
N CYS A 80 8.18 -9.59 10.21
CA CYS A 80 6.96 -9.60 11.02
C CYS A 80 6.22 -10.94 10.98
N ARG A 81 6.26 -11.64 9.84
CA ARG A 81 5.62 -12.96 9.70
C ARG A 81 6.34 -14.06 10.47
N LEU A 82 7.66 -14.00 10.51
CA LEU A 82 8.51 -15.07 11.06
C LEU A 82 8.89 -14.83 12.53
N HIS A 83 8.62 -13.65 13.07
CA HIS A 83 8.99 -13.31 14.44
C HIS A 83 8.04 -13.96 15.47
N ASP A 84 8.58 -14.75 16.40
CA ASP A 84 7.79 -15.49 17.41
C ASP A 84 6.95 -14.60 18.34
N ASN A 85 7.49 -13.43 18.70
CA ASN A 85 6.80 -12.42 19.50
C ASN A 85 5.73 -11.62 18.73
N ILE A 86 5.62 -11.74 17.41
CA ILE A 86 4.62 -10.99 16.63
C ILE A 86 3.47 -11.92 16.22
N GLU A 87 2.26 -11.56 16.61
CA GLU A 87 1.04 -12.19 16.12
C GLU A 87 0.35 -11.29 15.09
N LEU A 88 0.34 -11.74 13.84
CA LEU A 88 -0.32 -11.03 12.75
C LEU A 88 -1.83 -11.24 12.78
N LEU A 89 -2.57 -10.13 12.75
CA LEU A 89 -4.02 -10.08 12.69
C LEU A 89 -4.49 -9.30 11.44
N PRO A 90 -4.23 -9.85 10.24
CA PRO A 90 -4.67 -9.23 8.99
C PRO A 90 -6.16 -9.44 8.77
N TYR A 91 -6.75 -8.50 8.04
CA TYR A 91 -8.17 -8.42 7.75
C TYR A 91 -9.03 -8.26 9.02
N SER A 92 -8.51 -7.51 10.00
CA SER A 92 -9.15 -7.27 11.29
C SER A 92 -9.34 -5.78 11.56
N GLU A 93 -10.37 -5.42 12.32
CA GLU A 93 -10.71 -4.04 12.68
C GLU A 93 -10.96 -3.93 14.19
N VAL A 94 -10.57 -2.80 14.78
CA VAL A 94 -10.89 -2.49 16.17
C VAL A 94 -12.32 -1.99 16.27
N LYS A 95 -13.12 -2.62 17.14
CA LYS A 95 -14.50 -2.20 17.44
C LYS A 95 -14.58 -1.28 18.63
N LYS A 96 -13.83 -1.60 19.70
CA LYS A 96 -13.91 -0.89 20.97
C LYS A 96 -12.58 -0.98 21.70
N VAL A 97 -12.20 0.11 22.36
CA VAL A 97 -11.06 0.17 23.28
C VAL A 97 -11.59 0.60 24.64
N GLU A 98 -11.28 -0.19 25.66
CA GLU A 98 -11.60 0.11 27.06
C GLU A 98 -10.33 0.07 27.90
N GLY A 99 -10.38 0.70 29.08
CA GLY A 99 -9.25 0.76 30.00
C GLY A 99 -8.36 1.98 29.82
N LYS A 100 -7.13 1.89 30.32
CA LYS A 100 -6.16 3.01 30.36
C LYS A 100 -4.74 2.49 30.17
N GLY A 101 -3.77 3.40 30.05
CA GLY A 101 -2.35 3.04 29.91
C GLY A 101 -1.90 1.99 30.93
N GLY A 102 -1.32 0.89 30.44
CA GLY A 102 -0.91 -0.27 31.23
C GLY A 102 -1.98 -1.37 31.39
N ASP A 103 -3.24 -1.12 30.97
CA ASP A 103 -4.33 -2.08 31.11
C ASP A 103 -5.47 -1.77 30.11
N PHE A 104 -5.20 -1.99 28.82
CA PHE A 104 -6.19 -1.88 27.76
C PHE A 104 -6.85 -3.21 27.47
N LYS A 105 -8.14 -3.12 27.15
CA LYS A 105 -8.98 -4.21 26.68
C LYS A 105 -9.54 -3.80 25.32
N VAL A 106 -9.12 -4.48 24.26
CA VAL A 106 -9.44 -4.11 22.88
C VAL A 106 -10.28 -5.20 22.23
N SER A 107 -11.52 -4.87 21.88
CA SER A 107 -12.41 -5.74 21.11
C SER A 107 -12.13 -5.54 19.62
N ILE A 108 -11.91 -6.64 18.91
CA ILE A 108 -11.66 -6.65 17.47
C ILE A 108 -12.65 -7.56 16.75
N VAL A 109 -12.85 -7.29 15.47
CA VAL A 109 -13.50 -8.20 14.53
C VAL A 109 -12.49 -8.63 13.47
N GLN A 110 -12.38 -9.92 13.21
CA GLN A 110 -11.65 -10.46 12.08
C GLN A 110 -12.65 -10.80 10.97
N LYS A 111 -12.53 -10.11 9.84
CA LYS A 111 -13.40 -10.30 8.68
C LYS A 111 -13.13 -11.66 8.03
N PRO A 112 -14.15 -12.33 7.47
CA PRO A 112 -13.97 -13.62 6.81
C PRO A 112 -13.23 -13.44 5.49
N ARG A 113 -12.05 -14.07 5.36
CA ARG A 113 -11.32 -14.09 4.08
C ARG A 113 -12.01 -14.93 3.00
N PHE A 114 -12.91 -15.82 3.44
CA PHE A 114 -13.54 -16.92 2.68
C PHE A 114 -12.53 -17.90 2.06
N VAL A 115 -11.25 -17.77 2.38
CA VAL A 115 -10.15 -18.63 1.94
C VAL A 115 -9.28 -18.89 3.15
N ASP A 116 -9.09 -20.16 3.51
CA ASP A 116 -8.18 -20.60 4.57
C ASP A 116 -6.73 -20.45 4.10
N PRO A 117 -5.93 -19.54 4.70
CA PRO A 117 -4.54 -19.33 4.30
C PRO A 117 -3.65 -20.55 4.52
N LYS A 118 -4.02 -21.48 5.41
CA LYS A 118 -3.22 -22.68 5.69
C LYS A 118 -3.40 -23.77 4.63
N ARG A 119 -4.53 -23.77 3.93
CA ARG A 119 -4.86 -24.75 2.88
C ARG A 119 -4.62 -24.21 1.47
N CYS A 120 -4.69 -22.89 1.31
CA CYS A 120 -4.50 -22.24 0.01
C CYS A 120 -3.09 -22.49 -0.53
N THR A 121 -3.00 -23.06 -1.73
CA THR A 121 -1.73 -23.32 -2.43
C THR A 121 -1.36 -22.26 -3.46
N LEU A 122 -2.21 -21.24 -3.67
CA LEU A 122 -2.02 -20.18 -4.68
C LEU A 122 -1.85 -20.69 -6.12
N CYS A 123 -2.51 -21.79 -6.48
CA CYS A 123 -2.51 -22.29 -7.86
C CYS A 123 -3.34 -21.46 -8.85
N GLU A 124 -4.08 -20.46 -8.36
CA GLU A 124 -4.91 -19.50 -9.13
C GLU A 124 -6.05 -20.09 -9.98
N ALA A 125 -6.33 -21.40 -9.90
CA ALA A 125 -7.42 -22.05 -10.64
C ALA A 125 -8.78 -21.36 -10.37
N CYS A 126 -9.03 -20.96 -9.13
CA CYS A 126 -10.25 -20.27 -8.72
C CYS A 126 -10.36 -18.83 -9.27
N ILE A 127 -9.25 -18.15 -9.58
CA ILE A 127 -9.26 -16.83 -10.22
C ILE A 127 -9.75 -16.97 -11.66
N LYS A 128 -9.24 -17.97 -12.38
CA LYS A 128 -9.54 -18.20 -13.81
C LYS A 128 -11.02 -18.44 -14.09
N VAL A 129 -11.73 -19.09 -13.17
CA VAL A 129 -13.17 -19.40 -13.31
C VAL A 129 -14.09 -18.31 -12.75
N CYS A 130 -13.56 -17.27 -12.10
CA CYS A 130 -14.38 -16.23 -11.50
C CYS A 130 -14.99 -15.34 -12.60
N PRO A 131 -16.33 -15.20 -12.69
CA PRO A 131 -16.98 -14.42 -13.74
C PRO A 131 -16.92 -12.91 -13.50
N VAL A 132 -16.65 -12.49 -12.26
CA VAL A 132 -16.65 -11.08 -11.86
C VAL A 132 -15.36 -10.41 -12.29
N GLU A 133 -15.44 -9.21 -12.86
CA GLU A 133 -14.28 -8.39 -13.17
C GLU A 133 -14.53 -6.95 -12.74
N VAL A 134 -13.62 -6.41 -11.93
CA VAL A 134 -13.70 -5.06 -11.35
C VAL A 134 -12.33 -4.38 -11.42
N GLU A 135 -12.30 -3.05 -11.30
CA GLU A 135 -11.05 -2.31 -11.15
C GLU A 135 -10.30 -2.74 -9.88
N ARG A 136 -8.98 -2.81 -9.99
CA ARG A 136 -8.08 -3.13 -8.89
C ARG A 136 -7.70 -1.86 -8.16
N GLU A 137 -8.06 -1.79 -6.88
CA GLU A 137 -7.78 -0.64 -6.02
C GLU A 137 -6.27 -0.44 -5.81
N PHE A 138 -5.52 -1.54 -5.71
CA PHE A 138 -4.06 -1.51 -5.65
C PHE A 138 -3.50 -0.96 -6.96
N GLY A 139 -2.84 0.21 -6.89
CA GLY A 139 -2.33 0.93 -8.05
C GLY A 139 -3.34 1.88 -8.70
N GLY A 140 -4.45 2.19 -8.02
CA GLY A 140 -5.35 3.27 -8.42
C GLY A 140 -6.24 2.95 -9.63
N GLY A 141 -6.65 1.70 -9.82
CA GLY A 141 -7.64 1.32 -10.84
C GLY A 141 -7.08 1.08 -12.25
N LEU A 142 -5.76 1.07 -12.45
CA LEU A 142 -5.16 0.82 -13.77
C LEU A 142 -5.32 -0.63 -14.26
N GLU A 143 -5.55 -1.56 -13.32
CA GLU A 143 -5.67 -2.97 -13.60
C GLU A 143 -7.06 -3.45 -13.23
N LYS A 144 -7.43 -4.62 -13.73
CA LYS A 144 -8.64 -5.31 -13.31
C LYS A 144 -8.27 -6.50 -12.41
N ARG A 145 -9.18 -6.86 -11.52
CA ARG A 145 -9.11 -8.07 -10.69
C ARG A 145 -10.45 -8.79 -10.69
N LYS A 146 -10.41 -10.06 -10.30
CA LYS A 146 -11.60 -10.86 -10.03
C LYS A 146 -12.07 -10.66 -8.58
N ALA A 147 -13.25 -11.18 -8.24
CA ALA A 147 -13.76 -11.12 -6.86
C ALA A 147 -12.89 -11.93 -5.88
N ILE A 148 -12.34 -13.06 -6.33
CA ILE A 148 -11.26 -13.78 -5.66
C ILE A 148 -9.92 -13.32 -6.24
N TYR A 149 -8.98 -12.89 -5.39
CA TYR A 149 -7.74 -12.29 -5.86
C TYR A 149 -6.61 -12.42 -4.84
N LEU A 150 -5.38 -12.24 -5.31
CA LEU A 150 -4.20 -12.06 -4.47
C LEU A 150 -4.01 -10.54 -4.23
N PRO A 151 -3.96 -10.04 -2.97
CA PRO A 151 -3.87 -8.60 -2.69
C PRO A 151 -2.73 -7.88 -3.40
N TYR A 152 -1.54 -8.49 -3.42
CA TYR A 152 -0.37 -8.13 -4.22
C TYR A 152 0.58 -9.34 -4.25
N PRO A 153 1.55 -9.44 -5.19
CA PRO A 153 2.29 -10.69 -5.43
C PRO A 153 3.00 -11.29 -4.21
N GLN A 154 3.53 -10.45 -3.31
CA GLN A 154 4.21 -10.88 -2.07
C GLN A 154 3.32 -10.75 -0.82
N ALA A 155 2.01 -10.83 -0.98
CA ALA A 155 1.06 -10.63 0.12
C ALA A 155 1.31 -11.57 1.31
N ILE A 156 1.26 -11.01 2.52
CA ILE A 156 1.24 -11.78 3.76
C ILE A 156 -0.06 -11.47 4.51
N PRO A 157 -0.93 -12.47 4.77
CA PRO A 157 -0.75 -13.91 4.53
C PRO A 157 -0.68 -14.27 3.05
N HIS A 158 0.18 -15.23 2.70
CA HIS A 158 0.41 -15.68 1.33
C HIS A 158 -0.73 -16.60 0.87
N SER A 159 -1.88 -15.98 0.60
CA SER A 159 -3.15 -16.62 0.29
C SER A 159 -4.08 -15.67 -0.47
N LEU A 160 -5.00 -16.24 -1.25
CA LEU A 160 -6.07 -15.46 -1.88
C LEU A 160 -7.07 -14.95 -0.82
N VAL A 161 -7.88 -13.98 -1.23
CA VAL A 161 -9.02 -13.48 -0.46
C VAL A 161 -10.19 -13.26 -1.42
N ILE A 162 -11.42 -13.42 -0.93
CA ILE A 162 -12.63 -13.07 -1.67
C ILE A 162 -13.16 -11.74 -1.15
N ASP A 163 -13.38 -10.78 -2.04
CA ASP A 163 -14.06 -9.53 -1.70
C ASP A 163 -15.60 -9.77 -1.66
N PRO A 164 -16.23 -9.70 -0.48
CA PRO A 164 -17.66 -9.95 -0.35
C PRO A 164 -18.52 -8.89 -1.06
N ARG A 165 -17.98 -7.71 -1.34
CA ARG A 165 -18.73 -6.61 -1.99
C ARG A 165 -18.96 -6.86 -3.48
N THR A 166 -18.09 -7.67 -4.10
CA THR A 166 -18.10 -7.93 -5.55
C THR A 166 -18.39 -9.39 -5.88
N CYS A 167 -18.24 -10.31 -4.91
CA CYS A 167 -18.54 -11.73 -5.09
C CYS A 167 -20.05 -11.99 -5.29
N THR A 168 -20.41 -12.71 -6.36
CA THR A 168 -21.79 -13.12 -6.64
C THR A 168 -22.22 -14.41 -5.92
N ARG A 169 -21.32 -15.04 -5.14
CA ARG A 169 -21.52 -16.33 -4.48
C ARG A 169 -21.93 -17.49 -5.42
N CYS A 170 -21.56 -17.44 -6.70
CA CYS A 170 -21.88 -18.49 -7.69
C CYS A 170 -21.28 -19.88 -7.39
N GLY A 171 -20.21 -19.97 -6.58
CA GLY A 171 -19.61 -21.23 -6.16
C GLY A 171 -18.62 -21.87 -7.13
N GLU A 172 -18.39 -21.30 -8.33
CA GLU A 172 -17.45 -21.86 -9.31
C GLU A 172 -16.01 -21.99 -8.77
N CYS A 173 -15.56 -21.00 -8.00
CA CYS A 173 -14.25 -21.04 -7.35
C CYS A 173 -14.11 -22.20 -6.35
N VAL A 174 -15.19 -22.57 -5.66
CA VAL A 174 -15.21 -23.68 -4.68
C VAL A 174 -15.03 -25.02 -5.40
N LYS A 175 -15.75 -25.23 -6.51
CA LYS A 175 -15.72 -26.48 -7.30
C LYS A 175 -14.31 -26.83 -7.80
N VAL A 176 -13.52 -25.83 -8.18
CA VAL A 176 -12.15 -26.03 -8.71
C VAL A 176 -11.05 -25.99 -7.65
N CYS A 177 -11.38 -25.70 -6.38
CA CYS A 177 -10.39 -25.58 -5.32
C CYS A 177 -9.99 -26.96 -4.76
N ALA A 178 -9.03 -27.62 -5.40
CA ALA A 178 -8.55 -28.95 -4.98
C ALA A 178 -8.14 -29.05 -3.49
N PRO A 179 -7.49 -28.05 -2.86
CA PRO A 179 -7.17 -28.10 -1.43
C PRO A 179 -8.37 -27.92 -0.48
N GLY A 180 -9.57 -27.60 -0.99
CA GLY A 180 -10.73 -27.31 -0.16
C GLY A 180 -10.50 -26.10 0.76
N ALA A 181 -9.81 -25.07 0.25
CA ALA A 181 -9.45 -23.88 1.01
C ALA A 181 -10.55 -22.82 1.04
N ILE A 182 -11.53 -22.87 0.11
CA ILE A 182 -12.55 -21.84 -0.03
C ILE A 182 -13.82 -22.22 0.74
N ASP A 183 -14.27 -21.34 1.61
CA ASP A 183 -15.54 -21.43 2.33
C ASP A 183 -16.30 -20.11 2.23
N LEU A 184 -17.35 -20.07 1.41
CA LEU A 184 -18.20 -18.90 1.20
C LEU A 184 -19.15 -18.60 2.38
N ASN A 185 -19.25 -19.53 3.33
CA ASN A 185 -20.05 -19.40 4.55
C ASN A 185 -19.19 -19.07 5.78
N MET A 186 -17.88 -18.86 5.59
CA MET A 186 -16.97 -18.39 6.64
C MET A 186 -17.55 -17.14 7.31
N LYS A 187 -17.69 -17.20 8.63
CA LYS A 187 -18.23 -16.11 9.44
C LYS A 187 -17.10 -15.22 9.96
N GLU A 188 -17.45 -13.99 10.28
CA GLU A 188 -16.56 -13.12 11.06
C GLU A 188 -16.27 -13.74 12.42
N GLU A 189 -15.06 -13.49 12.92
CA GLU A 189 -14.62 -13.92 14.24
C GLU A 189 -14.42 -12.70 15.13
N GLU A 190 -15.12 -12.64 16.25
CA GLU A 190 -14.85 -11.64 17.28
C GLU A 190 -13.74 -12.12 18.21
N GLY A 191 -12.92 -11.18 18.64
CA GLY A 191 -11.80 -11.45 19.54
C GLY A 191 -11.54 -10.28 20.47
N GLU A 192 -10.78 -10.58 21.51
CA GLU A 192 -10.40 -9.63 22.53
C GLU A 192 -8.89 -9.72 22.78
N ILE A 193 -8.24 -8.56 22.88
CA ILE A 193 -6.80 -8.41 23.11
C ILE A 193 -6.59 -7.58 24.37
N GLY A 194 -5.90 -8.16 25.35
CA GLY A 194 -5.29 -7.41 26.44
C GLY A 194 -3.97 -6.79 26.01
N ALA A 195 -3.74 -5.51 26.28
CA ALA A 195 -2.48 -4.84 25.97
C ALA A 195 -2.13 -3.78 27.01
N GLY A 196 -0.83 -3.65 27.34
CA GLY A 196 -0.34 -2.55 28.16
C GLY A 196 -0.24 -1.23 27.38
N ALA A 197 0.02 -1.30 26.07
CA ALA A 197 0.18 -0.15 25.21
C ALA A 197 -0.48 -0.37 23.84
N ILE A 198 -0.93 0.73 23.24
CA ILE A 198 -1.46 0.77 21.88
C ILE A 198 -0.60 1.75 21.06
N VAL A 199 -0.09 1.29 19.92
CA VAL A 199 0.62 2.11 18.95
C VAL A 199 -0.26 2.29 17.72
N LEU A 200 -0.51 3.54 17.34
CA LEU A 200 -1.28 3.88 16.15
C LEU A 200 -0.32 4.07 14.97
N GLY A 201 -0.19 3.02 14.16
CA GLY A 201 0.60 2.99 12.93
C GLY A 201 -0.24 3.32 11.70
N PHE A 202 -1.17 4.27 11.81
CA PHE A 202 -2.06 4.62 10.71
C PHE A 202 -1.27 5.10 9.50
N GLY A 203 -1.74 4.71 8.32
CA GLY A 203 -1.21 5.17 7.05
C GLY A 203 -1.78 6.53 6.69
N PHE A 204 -1.97 6.73 5.39
CA PHE A 204 -2.61 7.90 4.82
C PHE A 204 -3.59 7.44 3.74
N GLU A 205 -4.48 8.32 3.30
CA GLU A 205 -5.26 8.12 2.09
C GLU A 205 -4.82 9.17 1.04
N PRO A 206 -4.59 8.77 -0.22
CA PRO A 206 -4.33 9.71 -1.30
C PRO A 206 -5.49 10.69 -1.46
N PHE A 207 -5.17 11.94 -1.76
CA PHE A 207 -6.17 12.94 -2.09
C PHE A 207 -7.02 12.48 -3.29
N LEU A 208 -8.34 12.71 -3.21
CA LEU A 208 -9.27 12.42 -4.29
C LEU A 208 -9.13 13.47 -5.40
N ALA A 209 -8.27 13.19 -6.39
CA ALA A 209 -7.93 14.11 -7.47
C ALA A 209 -9.13 14.63 -8.27
N GLN A 210 -10.25 13.89 -8.31
CA GLN A 210 -11.52 14.32 -8.91
C GLN A 210 -12.05 15.64 -8.30
N LYS A 211 -11.68 15.97 -7.06
CA LYS A 211 -12.04 17.26 -6.43
C LYS A 211 -11.37 18.45 -7.11
N LYS A 212 -10.28 18.24 -7.87
CA LYS A 212 -9.61 19.25 -8.70
C LYS A 212 -9.96 19.02 -10.17
N GLY A 213 -11.23 19.25 -10.49
CA GLY A 213 -11.83 18.93 -11.78
C GLY A 213 -11.19 19.65 -12.97
N GLU A 214 -10.54 20.79 -12.74
CA GLU A 214 -9.80 21.54 -13.76
C GLU A 214 -8.62 20.77 -14.34
N TYR A 215 -8.04 19.83 -13.58
CA TYR A 215 -6.97 18.96 -14.06
C TYR A 215 -7.48 17.77 -14.87
N GLY A 216 -8.80 17.53 -14.88
CA GLY A 216 -9.43 16.54 -15.74
C GLY A 216 -9.18 15.08 -15.34
N PHE A 217 -8.82 14.82 -14.08
CA PHE A 217 -8.69 13.45 -13.56
C PHE A 217 -10.02 12.70 -13.68
N GLY A 218 -10.01 11.53 -14.32
CA GLY A 218 -11.22 10.75 -14.64
C GLY A 218 -11.99 11.22 -15.89
N ARG A 219 -11.63 12.37 -16.47
CA ARG A 219 -12.15 12.84 -17.78
C ARG A 219 -11.17 12.53 -18.91
N TYR A 220 -9.89 12.71 -18.67
CA TYR A 220 -8.83 12.48 -19.65
C TYR A 220 -8.03 11.23 -19.27
N GLU A 221 -7.98 10.24 -20.16
CA GLU A 221 -7.35 8.93 -19.90
C GLU A 221 -5.85 9.02 -19.57
N ASN A 222 -5.17 10.05 -20.08
CA ASN A 222 -3.74 10.26 -19.84
C ASN A 222 -3.45 11.18 -18.64
N VAL A 223 -4.46 11.56 -17.85
CA VAL A 223 -4.27 12.28 -16.59
C VAL A 223 -4.28 11.27 -15.44
N LEU A 224 -3.10 11.07 -14.85
CA LEU A 224 -2.88 10.07 -13.82
C LEU A 224 -2.59 10.71 -12.47
N SER A 225 -3.02 10.03 -11.40
CA SER A 225 -2.53 10.34 -10.06
C SER A 225 -1.10 9.80 -9.89
N SER A 226 -0.38 10.29 -8.89
CA SER A 226 0.96 9.77 -8.58
C SER A 226 0.96 8.29 -8.22
N ILE A 227 -0.13 7.77 -7.63
CA ILE A 227 -0.33 6.36 -7.29
C ILE A 227 -0.50 5.50 -8.55
N GLN A 228 -1.30 5.97 -9.50
CA GLN A 228 -1.44 5.31 -10.80
C GLN A 228 -0.12 5.35 -11.57
N PHE A 229 0.56 6.50 -11.58
CA PHE A 229 1.84 6.61 -12.27
C PHE A 229 2.91 5.72 -11.63
N GLU A 230 2.96 5.63 -10.29
CA GLU A 230 3.82 4.69 -9.56
C GLU A 230 3.58 3.25 -10.02
N ARG A 231 2.32 2.86 -10.15
CA ARG A 231 1.97 1.52 -10.63
C ARG A 231 2.35 1.33 -12.08
N LEU A 232 2.06 2.29 -12.95
CA LEU A 232 2.40 2.25 -14.37
C LEU A 232 3.91 2.08 -14.58
N ILE A 233 4.74 2.76 -13.79
CA ILE A 233 6.19 2.62 -13.84
C ILE A 233 6.71 1.55 -12.85
N SER A 234 5.91 0.61 -12.38
CA SER A 234 6.43 -0.53 -11.61
C SER A 234 6.88 -1.64 -12.57
N THR A 235 7.99 -2.32 -12.28
CA THR A 235 8.42 -3.50 -13.07
C THR A 235 7.43 -4.66 -12.98
N SER A 236 6.61 -4.69 -11.93
CA SER A 236 5.61 -5.74 -11.67
C SER A 236 4.21 -5.40 -12.21
N SER A 237 4.07 -4.29 -12.95
CA SER A 237 2.80 -3.92 -13.60
C SER A 237 2.68 -4.50 -15.00
N PRO A 238 1.47 -4.52 -15.60
CA PRO A 238 1.29 -4.99 -16.97
C PRO A 238 2.09 -4.22 -18.02
N SER A 239 2.42 -2.94 -17.76
CA SER A 239 3.31 -2.15 -18.62
C SER A 239 4.79 -2.50 -18.45
N GLN A 240 5.13 -3.42 -17.53
CA GLN A 240 6.50 -3.84 -17.20
C GLN A 240 7.43 -2.65 -16.89
N GLY A 241 6.83 -1.59 -16.36
CA GLY A 241 7.52 -0.38 -15.99
C GLY A 241 7.80 0.61 -17.14
N LEU A 242 7.31 0.36 -18.35
CA LEU A 242 7.47 1.24 -19.50
C LEU A 242 6.46 2.41 -19.46
N PRO A 243 6.90 3.67 -19.65
CA PRO A 243 6.01 4.82 -19.65
C PRO A 243 5.26 4.93 -20.99
N THR A 244 4.09 4.30 -21.05
CA THR A 244 3.17 4.33 -22.19
C THR A 244 1.85 5.02 -21.84
N ARG A 245 1.24 5.69 -22.82
CA ARG A 245 -0.07 6.33 -22.66
C ARG A 245 -1.17 5.29 -22.53
N LEU A 246 -2.12 5.52 -21.62
CA LEU A 246 -3.24 4.60 -21.44
C LEU A 246 -4.18 4.60 -22.64
N SER A 247 -4.37 5.76 -23.27
CA SER A 247 -5.32 5.91 -24.38
C SER A 247 -4.98 5.12 -25.65
N ASP A 248 -3.70 5.01 -25.99
CA ASP A 248 -3.29 4.43 -27.28
C ASP A 248 -2.06 3.52 -27.19
N GLY A 249 -1.55 3.25 -25.99
CA GLY A 249 -0.40 2.38 -25.75
C GLY A 249 0.93 2.92 -26.28
N LYS A 250 0.96 4.11 -26.89
CA LYS A 250 2.20 4.67 -27.45
C LYS A 250 3.14 5.13 -26.34
N LYS A 251 4.44 5.08 -26.64
CA LYS A 251 5.50 5.61 -25.78
C LYS A 251 5.22 7.08 -25.47
N MET A 252 5.37 7.47 -24.19
CA MET A 252 5.31 8.87 -23.80
C MET A 252 6.56 9.60 -24.31
N GLU A 253 6.34 10.71 -25.01
CA GLU A 253 7.42 11.63 -25.44
C GLU A 253 7.56 12.82 -24.49
N ARG A 254 6.45 13.20 -23.84
CA ARG A 254 6.36 14.36 -22.94
C ARG A 254 5.50 14.02 -21.72
N ILE A 255 5.96 14.40 -20.53
CA ILE A 255 5.22 14.29 -19.27
C ILE A 255 5.24 15.63 -18.55
N ALA A 256 4.07 16.04 -18.04
CA ALA A 256 3.92 17.18 -17.15
C ALA A 256 3.56 16.69 -15.74
N PHE A 257 4.36 17.06 -14.74
CA PHE A 257 4.03 16.87 -13.33
C PHE A 257 3.46 18.15 -12.74
N ILE A 258 2.24 18.07 -12.21
CA ILE A 258 1.59 19.17 -11.50
C ILE A 258 1.78 18.94 -10.00
N GLN A 259 2.51 19.83 -9.34
CA GLN A 259 2.75 19.72 -7.89
C GLN A 259 1.58 20.31 -7.09
N CYS A 260 1.51 19.93 -5.81
CA CYS A 260 0.55 20.45 -4.84
C CYS A 260 -0.94 20.20 -5.17
N VAL A 261 -1.26 19.19 -5.99
CA VAL A 261 -2.66 18.79 -6.24
C VAL A 261 -3.27 18.26 -4.94
N GLY A 262 -4.21 19.01 -4.36
CA GLY A 262 -4.85 18.66 -3.08
C GLY A 262 -4.00 18.94 -1.85
N SER A 263 -3.01 19.83 -1.95
CA SER A 263 -2.17 20.27 -0.82
C SER A 263 -1.84 21.75 -0.98
N ARG A 264 -1.70 22.48 0.14
CA ARG A 264 -1.49 23.93 0.12
C ARG A 264 -2.59 24.66 -0.68
N ASP A 265 -3.80 24.11 -0.61
CA ASP A 265 -4.99 24.55 -1.32
C ASP A 265 -6.16 24.62 -0.32
N PRO A 266 -6.41 25.80 0.28
CA PRO A 266 -7.54 26.02 1.17
C PRO A 266 -8.91 25.80 0.50
N SER A 267 -9.02 25.94 -0.84
CA SER A 267 -10.30 25.80 -1.54
C SER A 267 -10.88 24.38 -1.44
N CYS A 268 -10.01 23.38 -1.27
CA CYS A 268 -10.40 21.99 -1.03
C CYS A 268 -10.23 21.52 0.42
N GLY A 269 -10.02 22.47 1.35
CA GLY A 269 -9.84 22.22 2.78
C GLY A 269 -8.49 21.60 3.14
N GLN A 270 -7.46 21.77 2.29
CA GLN A 270 -6.14 21.17 2.45
C GLN A 270 -5.04 22.24 2.45
N ASP A 271 -4.96 23.03 3.51
CA ASP A 271 -3.97 24.12 3.65
C ASP A 271 -2.53 23.64 3.94
N HIS A 272 -2.37 22.38 4.33
CA HIS A 272 -1.08 21.79 4.67
C HIS A 272 -0.27 21.31 3.45
N CYS A 273 1.03 21.13 3.63
CA CYS A 273 1.89 20.47 2.65
C CYS A 273 1.95 18.98 2.91
N SER A 274 1.77 18.13 1.89
CA SER A 274 1.93 16.68 2.02
C SER A 274 3.38 16.20 2.09
N THR A 275 4.36 17.10 2.19
CA THR A 275 5.79 16.86 2.50
C THR A 275 6.61 16.08 1.47
N ILE A 276 6.08 14.99 0.92
CA ILE A 276 6.82 14.02 0.11
C ILE A 276 6.60 14.17 -1.41
N CYS A 277 5.61 14.97 -1.83
CA CYS A 277 5.17 15.01 -3.23
C CYS A 277 6.22 15.51 -4.22
N CYS A 278 7.01 16.51 -3.84
CA CYS A 278 8.13 16.95 -4.66
C CYS A 278 9.10 15.79 -4.94
N MET A 279 9.45 15.01 -3.90
CA MET A 279 10.49 13.99 -4.02
C MET A 279 10.02 12.70 -4.69
N TYR A 280 8.80 12.22 -4.40
CA TYR A 280 8.30 11.04 -5.12
C TYR A 280 8.10 11.37 -6.61
N ALA A 281 7.70 12.60 -6.95
CA ALA A 281 7.48 12.98 -8.33
C ALA A 281 8.82 13.09 -9.06
N THR A 282 9.82 13.76 -8.46
CA THR A 282 11.20 13.77 -8.99
C THR A 282 11.73 12.36 -9.23
N LYS A 283 11.46 11.43 -8.30
CA LYS A 283 11.80 10.02 -8.46
C LYS A 283 11.10 9.36 -9.63
N GLN A 284 9.78 9.50 -9.70
CA GLN A 284 8.99 8.95 -10.79
C GLN A 284 9.48 9.45 -12.15
N ALA A 285 9.82 10.74 -12.26
CA ALA A 285 10.38 11.35 -13.46
C ALA A 285 11.74 10.75 -13.86
N MET A 286 12.67 10.61 -12.91
CA MET A 286 13.98 10.00 -13.18
C MET A 286 13.83 8.55 -13.67
N ILE A 287 13.03 7.74 -12.96
CA ILE A 287 12.78 6.34 -13.33
C ILE A 287 12.10 6.23 -14.70
N ALA A 288 11.17 7.13 -15.03
CA ALA A 288 10.56 7.16 -16.34
C ALA A 288 11.59 7.49 -17.45
N LYS A 289 12.51 8.44 -17.21
CA LYS A 289 13.57 8.78 -18.16
C LYS A 289 14.59 7.66 -18.34
N ASP A 290 14.95 6.93 -17.28
CA ASP A 290 15.83 5.76 -17.37
C ASP A 290 15.26 4.69 -18.33
N ARG A 291 13.93 4.56 -18.39
CA ARG A 291 13.23 3.55 -19.18
C ARG A 291 12.76 4.04 -20.55
N ALA A 292 12.69 5.34 -20.74
CA ALA A 292 12.34 5.97 -22.01
C ALA A 292 13.36 7.06 -22.37
N PRO A 293 14.49 6.68 -22.98
CA PRO A 293 15.44 7.65 -23.53
C PRO A 293 14.73 8.61 -24.50
N GLY A 294 15.04 9.89 -24.39
CA GLY A 294 14.39 10.97 -25.17
C GLY A 294 13.09 11.53 -24.56
N LEU A 295 12.61 10.99 -23.43
CA LEU A 295 11.43 11.52 -22.73
C LEU A 295 11.72 12.90 -22.14
N ASN A 296 10.89 13.88 -22.51
CA ASN A 296 10.92 15.22 -21.93
C ASN A 296 9.98 15.29 -20.73
N VAL A 297 10.47 15.80 -19.60
CA VAL A 297 9.69 15.88 -18.37
C VAL A 297 9.78 17.30 -17.81
N THR A 298 8.62 17.89 -17.54
CA THR A 298 8.49 19.24 -17.00
C THR A 298 7.65 19.21 -15.73
N PHE A 299 8.10 19.91 -14.70
CA PHE A 299 7.40 20.11 -13.44
C PHE A 299 6.82 21.52 -13.38
N PHE A 300 5.57 21.62 -12.94
CA PHE A 300 4.92 22.87 -12.59
C PHE A 300 4.72 22.90 -11.08
N TYR A 301 5.39 23.84 -10.41
CA TYR A 301 5.49 23.84 -8.96
C TYR A 301 5.45 25.25 -8.35
N MET A 302 5.07 25.34 -7.07
CA MET A 302 5.20 26.57 -6.29
C MET A 302 6.60 26.70 -5.66
N ASP A 303 6.95 25.72 -4.82
CA ASP A 303 8.26 25.58 -4.19
C ASP A 303 8.65 24.10 -4.21
N ILE A 304 9.90 23.78 -4.54
CA ILE A 304 10.43 22.42 -4.35
C ILE A 304 10.85 22.32 -2.88
N ARG A 305 10.43 21.24 -2.20
CA ARG A 305 10.68 21.03 -0.77
C ARG A 305 11.47 19.74 -0.52
N PRO A 306 12.80 19.76 -0.73
CA PRO A 306 13.67 18.62 -0.49
C PRO A 306 14.05 18.52 1.00
N MET A 307 13.09 18.13 1.84
CA MET A 307 13.21 18.15 3.30
C MET A 307 13.81 16.86 3.87
N GLY A 308 15.07 16.57 3.56
CA GLY A 308 15.77 15.38 4.07
C GLY A 308 17.25 15.36 3.70
N LYS A 309 18.01 14.48 4.35
CA LYS A 309 19.43 14.26 4.02
C LYS A 309 19.53 13.80 2.55
N ASP A 310 20.41 14.46 1.79
CA ASP A 310 20.65 14.23 0.36
C ASP A 310 19.46 14.52 -0.58
N TYR A 311 18.34 15.07 -0.11
CA TYR A 311 17.19 15.36 -0.98
C TYR A 311 17.48 16.52 -1.93
N GLU A 312 18.22 17.54 -1.49
CA GLU A 312 18.67 18.64 -2.37
C GLU A 312 19.56 18.10 -3.48
N ARG A 313 20.54 17.24 -3.13
CA ARG A 313 21.40 16.58 -4.12
C ARG A 313 20.62 15.69 -5.08
N TYR A 314 19.55 15.05 -4.59
CA TYR A 314 18.67 14.24 -5.41
C TYR A 314 17.90 15.08 -6.44
N TYR A 315 17.34 16.21 -6.01
CA TYR A 315 16.70 17.20 -6.87
C TYR A 315 17.68 17.77 -7.91
N GLU A 316 18.87 18.19 -7.48
CA GLU A 316 19.90 18.71 -8.39
C GLU A 316 20.38 17.66 -9.39
N ARG A 317 20.49 16.39 -8.99
CA ARG A 317 20.77 15.27 -9.91
C ARG A 317 19.67 15.10 -10.95
N ALA A 318 18.40 15.23 -10.56
CA ALA A 318 17.28 15.16 -11.49
C ALA A 318 17.30 16.32 -12.51
N LYS A 319 17.63 17.53 -12.05
CA LYS A 319 17.72 18.71 -12.90
C LYS A 319 18.91 18.64 -13.87
N THR A 320 20.11 18.43 -13.34
CA THR A 320 21.37 18.52 -14.11
C THR A 320 21.74 17.23 -14.83
N GLY A 321 21.56 16.07 -14.19
CA GLY A 321 21.94 14.77 -14.75
C GLY A 321 20.87 14.15 -15.65
N TYR A 322 19.59 14.43 -15.39
CA TYR A 322 18.47 13.88 -16.16
C TYR A 322 17.81 14.93 -17.06
N GLY A 323 18.19 16.21 -16.97
CA GLY A 323 17.57 17.28 -17.76
C GLY A 323 16.07 17.38 -17.53
N ILE A 324 15.61 17.22 -16.28
CA ILE A 324 14.21 17.45 -15.90
C ILE A 324 14.03 18.96 -15.72
N GLU A 325 13.02 19.50 -16.39
CA GLU A 325 12.70 20.93 -16.34
C GLU A 325 11.79 21.23 -15.14
N TYR A 326 12.09 22.31 -14.42
CA TYR A 326 11.29 22.77 -13.30
C TYR A 326 10.85 24.21 -13.57
N ILE A 327 9.56 24.40 -13.82
CA ILE A 327 8.92 25.69 -14.07
C ILE A 327 8.16 26.10 -12.82
N ARG A 328 8.56 27.23 -12.23
CA ARG A 328 7.88 27.79 -11.07
C ARG A 328 6.56 28.43 -11.53
N SER A 329 5.47 27.70 -11.37
CA SER A 329 4.12 28.10 -11.78
C SER A 329 3.09 27.27 -11.00
N ALA A 330 2.18 27.96 -10.33
CA ALA A 330 0.96 27.35 -9.81
C ALA A 330 -0.07 27.31 -10.95
N ILE A 331 -0.43 26.11 -11.42
CA ILE A 331 -1.31 25.95 -12.58
C ILE A 331 -2.76 26.33 -12.25
N SER A 332 -3.22 26.02 -11.03
CA SER A 332 -4.53 26.37 -10.53
C SER A 332 -4.44 26.58 -9.02
N SER A 333 -5.10 27.64 -8.53
CA SER A 333 -5.20 28.02 -7.12
C SER A 333 -6.65 28.00 -6.68
#